data_AF-A0A954S9V8-F1
#
_entry.id   AF-A0A954S9V8-F1
#
_cell.length_a   1.000
_cell.length_b   1.000
_cell.length_c   1.000
_cell.angle_alpha   90.00
_cell.angle_beta   90.00
_cell.angle_gamma   90.00
#
_symmetry.space_group_name_H-M   'P 1'
#
loop_
_entity.id
_entity.type
_entity.pdbx_description
1 polymer ?
#
loop_
_entity_poly.entity_id
_entity_poly.type
_entity_poly.pdbx_seq_one_letter_code
_entity_poly.pdbx_strand_id
1 'polypeptide(L)' 'KFEENAAINPSSLFSAVSPRVLRGGDWNGAPHPCRSSYRRGNHPSGRNYDFGFRVVLPVNAVK' A
#
# COMPACT_ATOMS: atom_id res chain seq x y z
N LYS A 1 -3.78 1.16 -22.01
CA LYS A 1 -3.86 2.59 -22.38
C LYS A 1 -3.56 3.38 -21.11
N PHE A 2 -2.58 4.27 -21.14
CA PHE A 2 -2.41 5.22 -20.04
C PHE A 2 -3.50 6.28 -20.19
N GLU A 3 -4.17 6.63 -19.10
CA GLU A 3 -5.06 7.78 -19.09
C GLU A 3 -4.22 9.05 -19.31
N GLU A 4 -4.73 9.97 -20.12
CA GLU A 4 -4.01 11.17 -20.55
C GLU A 4 -3.81 12.17 -19.41
N ASN A 5 -4.63 12.07 -18.35
CA ASN A 5 -4.59 12.94 -17.19
C ASN A 5 -3.94 12.26 -15.98
N ALA A 6 -3.11 13.01 -15.26
CA ALA A 6 -2.55 12.55 -13.99
C ALA A 6 -3.66 12.35 -12.96
N ALA A 7 -3.60 11.22 -12.24
CA ALA A 7 -4.54 10.96 -11.17
C ALA A 7 -4.32 11.93 -10.00
N ILE A 8 -5.35 12.70 -9.64
CA ILE A 8 -5.36 13.57 -8.46
C ILE A 8 -5.90 12.76 -7.28
N ASN A 9 -5.10 12.58 -6.23
CA ASN A 9 -5.44 11.82 -5.02
C ASN A 9 -6.17 10.47 -5.29
N PRO A 10 -5.58 9.55 -6.08
CA PRO A 10 -6.25 8.31 -6.44
C PRO A 10 -6.57 7.45 -5.21
N SER A 11 -7.86 7.23 -4.98
CA SER A 11 -8.36 6.18 -4.11
C SER A 11 -8.83 5.01 -4.95
N SER A 12 -8.37 3.79 -4.66
CA SER A 12 -8.93 2.60 -5.28
C SER A 12 -10.28 2.26 -4.62
N LEU A 13 -11.21 1.68 -5.38
CA LEU A 13 -12.40 1.05 -4.83
C LEU A 13 -11.95 -0.20 -4.06
N PHE A 14 -12.26 -0.28 -2.77
CA PHE A 14 -11.90 -1.44 -1.97
C PHE A 14 -13.15 -2.12 -1.39
N SER A 15 -13.31 -3.42 -1.63
CA SER A 15 -14.26 -4.26 -0.89
C SER A 15 -13.59 -4.82 0.37
N ALA A 16 -14.39 -5.27 1.36
CA ALA A 16 -13.90 -5.87 2.60
C ALA A 16 -13.04 -7.13 2.38
N VAL A 17 -13.18 -7.77 1.22
CA VAL A 17 -12.47 -9.02 0.85
C VAL A 17 -11.30 -8.76 -0.12
N SER A 18 -11.20 -7.55 -0.69
CA SER A 18 -10.13 -7.23 -1.64
C SER A 18 -8.76 -7.13 -0.94
N PRO A 19 -7.70 -7.73 -1.50
CA PRO A 19 -6.35 -7.60 -0.95
C PRO A 19 -5.92 -6.13 -0.78
N ARG A 20 -5.30 -5.80 0.35
CA ARG A 20 -4.72 -4.48 0.62
C ARG A 20 -3.28 -4.43 0.15
N VAL A 21 -2.88 -3.25 -0.32
CA VAL A 21 -1.54 -3.01 -0.85
C VAL A 21 -0.52 -2.92 0.29
N LEU A 22 0.51 -3.74 0.22
CA LEU A 22 1.73 -3.64 1.01
C LEU A 22 2.86 -3.11 0.13
N ARG A 23 3.72 -2.26 0.70
CA ARG A 23 4.91 -1.70 0.05
C ARG A 23 6.09 -1.65 1.02
N GLY A 24 7.30 -1.58 0.47
CA GLY A 24 8.53 -1.34 1.23
C GLY A 24 9.38 -2.58 1.51
N GLY A 25 8.86 -3.77 1.20
CA GLY A 25 9.56 -5.03 1.50
C GLY A 25 9.53 -5.38 2.99
N ASP A 26 10.38 -6.33 3.36
CA ASP A 26 10.55 -6.85 4.71
C ASP A 26 12.02 -7.22 4.95
N TRP A 27 12.37 -7.55 6.19
CA TRP A 27 13.76 -7.77 6.60
C TRP A 27 14.32 -9.15 6.20
N ASN A 28 13.45 -10.13 5.93
CA ASN A 28 13.82 -11.54 5.68
C ASN A 28 13.67 -11.95 4.21
N GLY A 29 13.11 -11.06 3.38
CA GLY A 29 12.77 -11.33 1.99
C GLY A 29 13.86 -10.95 1.01
N ALA A 30 13.60 -11.27 -0.26
CA ALA A 30 14.45 -10.86 -1.37
C ALA A 30 14.51 -9.32 -1.48
N PRO A 31 15.58 -8.76 -2.09
CA PRO A 31 15.69 -7.31 -2.29
C PRO A 31 14.66 -6.74 -3.30
N HIS A 32 14.05 -7.60 -4.12
CA HIS A 32 13.09 -7.19 -5.16
C HIS A 32 11.87 -6.43 -4.59
N PRO A 33 11.18 -6.94 -3.54
CA PRO A 33 10.14 -6.20 -2.82
C PRO A 33 10.50 -4.83 -2.24
N CYS A 34 11.79 -4.55 -1.99
CA CYS A 34 12.24 -3.28 -1.39
C CYS A 34 12.19 -2.10 -2.37
N ARG A 35 11.97 -2.35 -3.67
CA ARG A 35 11.84 -1.28 -4.67
C ARG A 35 10.57 -0.48 -4.43
N SER A 36 10.66 0.85 -4.50
CA SER A 36 9.54 1.78 -4.26
C SER A 36 8.34 1.56 -5.19
N SER A 37 8.55 1.03 -6.40
CA SER A 37 7.49 0.73 -7.37
C SER A 37 6.80 -0.61 -7.11
N TYR A 38 7.38 -1.50 -6.30
CA TYR A 38 6.82 -2.82 -6.02
C TYR A 38 5.59 -2.73 -5.12
N ARG A 39 4.59 -3.56 -5.42
CA ARG A 39 3.30 -3.63 -4.73
C ARG A 39 2.89 -5.09 -4.62
N ARG A 40 2.67 -5.58 -3.40
CA ARG A 40 2.06 -6.90 -3.16
C ARG A 40 0.71 -6.73 -2.46
N GLY A 41 -0.22 -7.62 -2.76
CA GLY A 41 -1.51 -7.66 -2.08
C GLY A 41 -1.49 -8.69 -0.95
N ASN A 42 -2.11 -8.37 0.18
CA ASN A 42 -2.43 -9.37 1.21
C ASN A 42 -3.89 -9.25 1.64
N HIS A 43 -4.50 -10.36 2.04
CA HIS A 43 -5.87 -10.33 2.55
C HIS A 43 -5.98 -9.38 3.76
N PRO A 44 -7.05 -8.58 3.91
CA PRO A 44 -7.17 -7.61 5.00
C PRO A 44 -7.08 -8.22 6.40
N SER A 45 -7.51 -9.48 6.58
CA SER A 45 -7.38 -10.22 7.84
C SER A 45 -6.07 -10.99 7.99
N GLY A 46 -5.19 -10.96 6.98
CA GLY A 46 -3.91 -11.65 6.99
C GLY A 46 -2.99 -11.06 8.06
N ARG A 47 -2.40 -11.94 8.88
CA ARG A 47 -1.47 -11.57 9.95
C ARG A 47 -0.15 -12.28 9.71
N ASN A 48 0.92 -11.52 9.55
CA ASN A 48 2.26 -12.06 9.43
C ASN A 48 3.25 -11.19 10.21
N TYR A 49 4.37 -11.77 10.61
CA TYR A 49 5.39 -11.11 11.43
C TYR A 49 6.33 -10.20 10.61
N ASP A 50 6.21 -10.20 9.29
CA ASP A 50 7.13 -9.57 8.34
C ASP A 50 6.58 -8.27 7.72
N PHE A 51 5.36 -7.84 8.04
CA PHE A 51 4.82 -6.57 7.57
C PHE A 51 4.15 -5.76 8.68
N GLY A 52 4.12 -4.44 8.49
CA GLY A 52 3.46 -3.47 9.37
C GLY A 52 2.82 -2.33 8.59
N PHE A 53 2.47 -1.25 9.28
CA PHE A 53 1.88 -0.06 8.66
C PHE A 53 2.42 1.23 9.28
N ARG A 54 2.30 2.33 8.54
CA ARG A 54 2.54 3.69 9.03
C ARG A 54 1.27 4.51 8.85
N VAL A 55 0.97 5.37 9.81
CA VAL A 55 -0.21 6.25 9.78
C VAL A 55 0.18 7.55 9.09
N VAL A 56 -0.78 8.16 8.39
CA VAL A 56 -0.66 9.50 7.82
C VAL A 56 -1.88 10.31 8.24
N LEU A 57 -1.69 11.62 8.39
CA LEU A 57 -2.77 12.56 8.67
C LEU A 57 -2.93 13.50 7.47
N PRO A 58 -4.17 13.92 7.14
CA PRO A 58 -4.35 15.02 6.21
C PRO A 58 -3.81 16.31 6.84
N VAL A 59 -3.38 17.25 6.01
CA VAL A 59 -2.77 18.53 6.47
C VAL A 59 -3.65 19.24 7.50
N ASN A 60 -4.97 19.17 7.36
CA ASN A 60 -5.93 19.85 8.23
C ASN A 60 -6.29 19.08 9.52
N ALA A 61 -5.72 17.90 9.76
CA ALA A 61 -6.02 17.10 10.96
C ALA A 61 -5.23 17.53 12.21
N VAL A 62 -4.17 18.32 12.04
CA VAL A 62 -3.43 18.92 13.16
C VAL A 62 -3.85 20.39 13.23
N LYS A 63 -4.48 20.78 14.35
CA LYS A 63 -4.84 22.17 14.65
C LYS A 63 -3.69 22.88 15.34
#